data_AF-A0A955CCX5-F1
#
_entry.id   AF-A0A955CCX5-F1
#
_cell.length_a   1.000
_cell.length_b   1.000
_cell.length_c   1.000
_cell.angle_alpha   90.00
_cell.angle_beta   90.00
_cell.angle_gamma   90.00
#
_symmetry.space_group_name_H-M   'P 1'
#
loop_
_entity.id
_entity.type
_entity.pdbx_description
1 polymer ?
#
loop_
_entity_poly.entity_id
_entity_poly.type
_entity_poly.pdbx_seq_one_letter_code
_entity_poly.pdbx_strand_id
1 'polypeptide(L)'
;AQSLGFADFRNRVDGVVDIQADFAFLHWFSNGPCSNEGLFRKSGGAGDANIVCSVTNTGEFRSESGRMVFPNAVNTYTQNAGATVLAGGGIVVSSMTLNAGALRGAGQLSANVVNNGASVEPGASPGILEIVANATPSIAGNYTQNAGATLVIEVGGLTPGSEHDQVLIDGAATLAGTLEFRQLNGFEPSQGDALTVLTAGTLAGAFDDVVLTGFPTSITAVTSVQGNSVVVTFANTGGGQNSNTNSNANDNSVDNTNDNTANNDNVNSDNSNDNTGAPQMTPDSMTDCGSGACGAGAPMLTLSMIVFLGARRRRIHR
;
A
#
# COMPACT_ATOMS: atom_id res chain seq x y z
N ALA A 1 -16.36 -1.48 -38.00
CA ALA A 1 -17.62 -1.27 -37.26
C ALA A 1 -18.30 -2.61 -37.05
N GLN A 2 -18.25 -3.21 -35.85
CA GLN A 2 -19.29 -4.15 -35.45
C GLN A 2 -20.49 -3.30 -34.99
N SER A 3 -21.62 -3.47 -35.66
CA SER A 3 -22.88 -2.79 -35.32
C SER A 3 -23.78 -3.83 -34.70
N LEU A 4 -24.12 -3.64 -33.44
CA LEU A 4 -25.17 -4.39 -32.78
C LEU A 4 -26.40 -3.48 -32.81
N GLY A 5 -27.53 -3.98 -33.31
CA GLY A 5 -28.78 -3.20 -33.42
C GLY A 5 -29.46 -3.03 -32.06
N PHE A 6 -30.73 -3.43 -31.96
CA PHE A 6 -31.47 -3.56 -30.68
C PHE A 6 -30.97 -4.73 -29.80
N ALA A 7 -29.73 -5.17 -29.97
CA ALA A 7 -29.22 -6.39 -29.38
C ALA A 7 -28.51 -6.10 -28.05
N ASP A 8 -28.84 -6.86 -27.01
CA ASP A 8 -28.03 -6.92 -25.80
C ASP A 8 -26.67 -7.51 -26.15
N PHE A 9 -25.59 -6.78 -25.88
CA PHE A 9 -24.27 -7.35 -25.93
C PHE A 9 -23.98 -8.09 -24.62
N ARG A 10 -23.62 -9.37 -24.69
CA ARG A 10 -23.25 -10.17 -23.52
C ARG A 10 -21.96 -10.93 -23.80
N ASN A 11 -20.87 -10.45 -23.22
CA ASN A 11 -19.65 -11.25 -23.12
C ASN A 11 -19.77 -12.15 -21.89
N ARG A 12 -20.00 -13.45 -22.11
CA ARG A 12 -20.17 -14.42 -21.01
C ARG A 12 -18.83 -14.76 -20.36
N VAL A 13 -18.89 -15.47 -19.24
CA VAL A 13 -17.72 -16.10 -18.59
C VAL A 13 -16.84 -16.80 -19.63
N ASP A 14 -15.52 -16.67 -19.48
CA ASP A 14 -14.46 -17.13 -20.40
C ASP A 14 -14.45 -16.49 -21.80
N GLY A 15 -15.46 -15.67 -22.12
CA GLY A 15 -15.50 -14.90 -23.36
C GLY A 15 -14.44 -13.81 -23.38
N VAL A 16 -13.82 -13.61 -24.55
CA VAL A 16 -12.79 -12.59 -24.75
C VAL A 16 -13.22 -11.63 -25.86
N VAL A 17 -13.32 -10.36 -25.51
CA VAL A 17 -13.46 -9.24 -26.43
C VAL A 17 -12.14 -8.49 -26.41
N ASP A 18 -11.47 -8.45 -27.56
CA ASP A 18 -10.18 -7.78 -27.69
C ASP A 18 -10.22 -6.72 -28.80
N ILE A 19 -10.20 -5.46 -28.39
CA ILE A 19 -10.09 -4.32 -29.29
C ILE A 19 -8.60 -4.07 -29.55
N GLN A 20 -8.13 -4.45 -30.74
CA GLN A 20 -6.71 -4.38 -31.12
C GLN A 20 -6.33 -3.12 -31.91
N ALA A 21 -7.28 -2.20 -32.10
CA ALA A 21 -7.09 -0.97 -32.87
C ALA A 21 -7.99 0.17 -32.35
N ASP A 22 -7.95 1.31 -33.02
CA ASP A 22 -8.77 2.49 -32.68
C ASP A 22 -10.12 2.37 -33.38
N PHE A 23 -11.02 1.64 -32.75
CA PHE A 23 -12.27 1.20 -33.33
C PHE A 23 -13.46 1.50 -32.42
N ALA A 24 -14.58 1.92 -33.00
CA ALA A 24 -15.80 2.26 -32.26
C ALA A 24 -16.76 1.07 -32.14
N PHE A 25 -16.95 0.55 -30.93
CA PHE A 25 -18.02 -0.38 -30.59
C PHE A 25 -19.36 0.38 -30.52
N LEU A 26 -20.14 0.35 -31.60
CA LEU A 26 -21.31 1.22 -31.79
C LEU A 26 -22.65 0.48 -31.60
N HIS A 27 -23.55 1.07 -30.79
CA HIS A 27 -25.00 0.87 -30.91
C HIS A 27 -25.64 2.08 -31.58
N TRP A 28 -26.37 1.85 -32.66
CA TRP A 28 -27.09 2.89 -33.40
C TRP A 28 -28.56 2.84 -32.93
N PHE A 29 -29.08 3.95 -32.41
CA PHE A 29 -30.49 4.18 -32.05
C PHE A 29 -31.00 3.74 -30.67
N SER A 30 -30.20 3.07 -29.85
CA SER A 30 -30.45 2.92 -28.41
C SER A 30 -29.13 2.60 -27.71
N ASN A 31 -28.83 3.23 -26.57
CA ASN A 31 -27.70 2.85 -25.72
C ASN A 31 -28.02 1.53 -25.02
N GLY A 32 -28.13 0.45 -25.79
CA GLY A 32 -28.45 -0.89 -25.29
C GLY A 32 -27.41 -1.36 -24.27
N PRO A 33 -27.76 -2.28 -23.37
CA PRO A 33 -26.86 -2.74 -22.31
C PRO A 33 -25.72 -3.59 -22.88
N CYS A 34 -24.53 -3.39 -22.33
CA CYS A 34 -23.36 -4.23 -22.54
C CYS A 34 -23.02 -4.95 -21.23
N SER A 35 -23.25 -6.25 -21.14
CA SER A 35 -22.85 -7.07 -19.99
C SER A 35 -21.51 -7.72 -20.27
N ASN A 36 -20.58 -7.61 -19.33
CA ASN A 36 -19.28 -8.28 -19.37
C ASN A 36 -19.09 -9.17 -18.14
N GLU A 37 -19.12 -10.48 -18.34
CA GLU A 37 -18.78 -11.53 -17.37
C GLU A 37 -17.40 -12.17 -17.68
N GLY A 38 -16.87 -11.97 -18.89
CA GLY A 38 -15.56 -12.45 -19.33
C GLY A 38 -14.50 -11.34 -19.32
N LEU A 39 -13.55 -11.41 -20.26
CA LEU A 39 -12.53 -10.38 -20.49
C LEU A 39 -12.97 -9.44 -21.61
N PHE A 40 -13.09 -8.15 -21.33
CA PHE A 40 -13.21 -7.09 -22.32
C PHE A 40 -11.98 -6.20 -22.24
N ARG A 41 -11.16 -6.16 -23.30
CA ARG A 41 -9.92 -5.38 -23.29
C ARG A 41 -9.69 -4.57 -24.57
N LYS A 42 -8.85 -3.54 -24.43
CA LYS A 42 -8.21 -2.84 -25.55
C LYS A 42 -6.72 -3.06 -25.45
N SER A 43 -6.20 -3.97 -26.29
CA SER A 43 -4.80 -4.38 -26.28
C SER A 43 -3.94 -3.65 -27.32
N GLY A 44 -4.56 -2.99 -28.30
CA GLY A 44 -3.83 -2.28 -29.35
C GLY A 44 -4.50 -1.00 -29.82
N GLY A 45 -3.72 -0.16 -30.51
CA GLY A 45 -4.13 1.16 -30.98
C GLY A 45 -3.88 2.26 -29.93
N ALA A 46 -3.26 3.37 -30.36
CA ALA A 46 -2.88 4.46 -29.46
C ALA A 46 -4.00 5.49 -29.25
N GLY A 47 -5.04 5.45 -30.08
CA GLY A 47 -6.18 6.36 -30.02
C GLY A 47 -7.37 5.81 -29.24
N ASP A 48 -8.53 6.35 -29.58
CA ASP A 48 -9.78 6.09 -28.87
C ASP A 48 -10.52 4.88 -29.44
N ALA A 49 -11.02 4.02 -28.55
CA ALA A 49 -12.07 3.07 -28.86
C ALA A 49 -13.38 3.55 -28.23
N ASN A 50 -14.32 3.96 -29.07
CA ASN A 50 -15.61 4.47 -28.60
C ASN A 50 -16.52 3.30 -28.21
N ILE A 51 -16.93 3.24 -26.95
CA ILE A 51 -17.88 2.27 -26.40
C ILE A 51 -19.25 2.95 -26.29
N VAL A 52 -20.15 2.66 -27.23
CA VAL A 52 -21.47 3.29 -27.30
C VAL A 52 -22.53 2.37 -26.71
N CYS A 53 -22.39 2.08 -25.42
CA CYS A 53 -23.38 1.37 -24.60
C CYS A 53 -23.13 1.63 -23.13
N SER A 54 -24.13 1.38 -22.27
CA SER A 54 -23.90 1.32 -20.82
C SER A 54 -23.36 -0.05 -20.44
N VAL A 55 -22.19 -0.08 -19.81
CA VAL A 55 -21.49 -1.31 -19.44
C VAL A 55 -21.86 -1.72 -18.01
N THR A 56 -22.25 -2.97 -17.85
CA THR A 56 -22.32 -3.67 -16.56
C THR A 56 -21.21 -4.72 -16.53
N ASN A 57 -20.25 -4.55 -15.63
CA ASN A 57 -19.10 -5.44 -15.50
C ASN A 57 -19.21 -6.33 -14.26
N THR A 58 -19.07 -7.64 -14.46
CA THR A 58 -18.85 -8.66 -13.42
C THR A 58 -17.61 -9.52 -13.70
N GLY A 59 -17.04 -9.42 -14.91
CA GLY A 59 -15.75 -10.00 -15.30
C GLY A 59 -14.60 -8.98 -15.23
N GLU A 60 -13.70 -9.03 -16.20
CA GLU A 60 -12.56 -8.10 -16.29
C GLU A 60 -12.74 -7.10 -17.45
N PHE A 61 -12.65 -5.81 -17.16
CA PHE A 61 -12.61 -4.73 -18.14
C PHE A 61 -11.24 -4.05 -18.10
N ARG A 62 -10.43 -4.18 -19.15
CA ARG A 62 -9.00 -3.83 -19.12
C ARG A 62 -8.60 -2.87 -20.24
N SER A 63 -8.03 -1.72 -19.87
CA SER A 63 -7.45 -0.76 -20.81
C SER A 63 -5.92 -0.90 -20.82
N GLU A 64 -5.35 -1.56 -21.83
CA GLU A 64 -3.89 -1.78 -21.95
C GLU A 64 -3.22 -0.74 -22.85
N SER A 65 -3.98 -0.10 -23.75
CA SER A 65 -3.46 0.89 -24.69
C SER A 65 -4.54 1.88 -25.13
N GLY A 66 -4.10 3.08 -25.53
CA GLY A 66 -5.00 4.14 -25.96
C GLY A 66 -6.04 4.49 -24.89
N ARG A 67 -7.26 4.85 -25.30
CA ARG A 67 -8.37 5.08 -24.37
C ARG A 67 -9.61 4.33 -24.78
N MET A 68 -10.36 3.84 -23.80
CA MET A 68 -11.75 3.43 -24.00
C MET A 68 -12.67 4.59 -23.64
N VAL A 69 -13.42 5.10 -24.61
CA VAL A 69 -14.20 6.33 -24.49
C VAL A 69 -15.68 6.03 -24.60
N PHE A 70 -16.47 6.49 -23.64
CA PHE A 70 -17.93 6.46 -23.67
C PHE A 70 -18.40 7.85 -24.10
N PRO A 71 -18.65 8.09 -25.41
CA PRO A 71 -18.77 9.44 -25.95
C PRO A 71 -20.07 10.15 -25.54
N ASN A 72 -21.09 9.39 -25.15
CA ASN A 72 -22.39 9.92 -24.75
C ASN A 72 -22.50 9.90 -23.23
N ALA A 73 -22.92 11.02 -22.61
CA ALA A 73 -23.01 11.12 -21.16
C ALA A 73 -24.04 10.18 -20.50
N VAL A 74 -24.99 9.70 -21.31
CA VAL A 74 -25.99 8.70 -20.93
C VAL A 74 -25.43 7.28 -20.86
N ASN A 75 -24.23 7.04 -21.39
CA ASN A 75 -23.56 5.74 -21.29
C ASN A 75 -22.81 5.68 -19.97
N THR A 76 -23.25 4.79 -19.10
CA THR A 76 -22.72 4.63 -17.75
C THR A 76 -21.86 3.38 -17.64
N TYR A 77 -20.96 3.37 -16.66
CA TYR A 77 -20.21 2.17 -16.30
C TYR A 77 -20.59 1.74 -14.88
N THR A 78 -21.01 0.49 -14.72
CA THR A 78 -21.35 -0.09 -13.42
C THR A 78 -20.58 -1.39 -13.22
N GLN A 79 -19.83 -1.47 -12.13
CA GLN A 79 -19.12 -2.68 -11.73
C GLN A 79 -19.81 -3.34 -10.55
N ASN A 80 -20.25 -4.58 -10.73
CA ASN A 80 -20.94 -5.37 -9.71
C ASN A 80 -20.08 -6.53 -9.18
N ALA A 81 -18.98 -6.86 -9.85
CA ALA A 81 -17.97 -7.84 -9.43
C ALA A 81 -16.71 -7.69 -10.30
N GLY A 82 -15.76 -8.63 -10.18
CA GLY A 82 -14.60 -8.70 -11.07
C GLY A 82 -13.67 -7.50 -10.94
N ALA A 83 -13.04 -7.08 -12.04
CA ALA A 83 -12.04 -6.02 -12.04
C ALA A 83 -12.20 -5.04 -13.21
N THR A 84 -11.92 -3.77 -12.95
CA THR A 84 -11.57 -2.77 -13.96
C THR A 84 -10.08 -2.50 -13.82
N VAL A 85 -9.30 -2.59 -14.91
CA VAL A 85 -7.84 -2.48 -14.84
C VAL A 85 -7.31 -1.45 -15.84
N LEU A 86 -6.62 -0.42 -15.33
CA LEU A 86 -5.85 0.54 -16.12
C LEU A 86 -4.40 0.05 -16.24
N ALA A 87 -4.11 -0.65 -17.32
CA ALA A 87 -2.82 -1.32 -17.57
C ALA A 87 -1.98 -0.58 -18.62
N GLY A 88 -1.96 0.75 -18.56
CA GLY A 88 -1.27 1.62 -19.52
C GLY A 88 -2.19 2.35 -20.50
N GLY A 89 -3.48 1.97 -20.57
CA GLY A 89 -4.52 2.73 -21.25
C GLY A 89 -5.39 3.54 -20.29
N GLY A 90 -6.16 4.48 -20.83
CA GLY A 90 -7.13 5.30 -20.07
C GLY A 90 -8.58 4.85 -20.27
N ILE A 91 -9.47 5.33 -19.41
CA ILE A 91 -10.93 5.19 -19.56
C ILE A 91 -11.57 6.56 -19.43
N VAL A 92 -12.53 6.86 -20.30
CA VAL A 92 -13.31 8.09 -20.28
C VAL A 92 -14.80 7.74 -20.22
N VAL A 93 -15.47 8.01 -19.11
CA VAL A 93 -16.90 7.74 -18.93
C VAL A 93 -17.53 8.76 -17.98
N SER A 94 -18.75 9.21 -18.26
CA SER A 94 -19.35 10.31 -17.46
C SER A 94 -19.56 9.96 -16.00
N SER A 95 -19.99 8.72 -15.74
CA SER A 95 -20.16 8.19 -14.39
C SER A 95 -19.72 6.74 -14.32
N MET A 96 -18.93 6.44 -13.30
CA MET A 96 -18.49 5.08 -12.96
C MET A 96 -18.98 4.74 -11.55
N THR A 97 -19.81 3.71 -11.42
CA THR A 97 -20.31 3.21 -10.13
C THR A 97 -19.67 1.87 -9.83
N LEU A 98 -19.00 1.76 -8.67
CA LEU A 98 -18.33 0.55 -8.22
C LEU A 98 -19.10 -0.03 -7.03
N ASN A 99 -19.91 -1.05 -7.26
CA ASN A 99 -20.69 -1.72 -6.22
C ASN A 99 -19.90 -2.82 -5.51
N ALA A 100 -19.02 -3.52 -6.23
CA ALA A 100 -18.10 -4.51 -5.69
C ALA A 100 -16.97 -4.80 -6.69
N GLY A 101 -16.06 -5.72 -6.33
CA GLY A 101 -14.88 -6.04 -7.13
C GLY A 101 -13.75 -5.05 -6.89
N ALA A 102 -12.92 -4.82 -7.90
CA ALA A 102 -11.79 -3.90 -7.80
C ALA A 102 -11.66 -2.95 -9.00
N LEU A 103 -11.26 -1.70 -8.76
CA LEU A 103 -10.65 -0.81 -9.74
C LEU A 103 -9.15 -0.77 -9.44
N ARG A 104 -8.33 -1.24 -10.38
CA ARG A 104 -6.88 -1.34 -10.18
C ARG A 104 -6.09 -0.74 -11.34
N GLY A 105 -4.79 -0.54 -11.13
CA GLY A 105 -3.89 -0.05 -12.17
C GLY A 105 -3.58 1.44 -12.04
N ALA A 106 -2.76 1.94 -12.96
CA ALA A 106 -2.27 3.31 -12.96
C ALA A 106 -2.69 4.07 -14.22
N GLY A 107 -2.64 5.39 -14.13
CA GLY A 107 -2.94 6.31 -15.23
C GLY A 107 -4.30 6.99 -15.09
N GLN A 108 -4.82 7.46 -16.21
CA GLN A 108 -5.96 8.38 -16.24
C GLN A 108 -7.31 7.68 -16.36
N LEU A 109 -8.18 7.98 -15.40
CA LEU A 109 -9.59 7.71 -15.41
C LEU A 109 -10.35 9.04 -15.46
N SER A 110 -10.85 9.42 -16.63
CA SER A 110 -11.77 10.56 -16.72
C SER A 110 -13.17 10.08 -16.38
N ALA A 111 -13.57 10.19 -15.11
CA ALA A 111 -14.92 9.87 -14.67
C ALA A 111 -15.33 10.58 -13.39
N ASN A 112 -16.64 10.74 -13.18
CA ASN A 112 -17.17 10.92 -11.83
C ASN A 112 -17.36 9.52 -11.23
N VAL A 113 -16.57 9.19 -10.21
CA VAL A 113 -16.51 7.87 -9.61
C VAL A 113 -17.30 7.85 -8.30
N VAL A 114 -18.18 6.86 -8.16
CA VAL A 114 -18.87 6.55 -6.90
C VAL A 114 -18.53 5.12 -6.51
N ASN A 115 -17.73 4.97 -5.46
CA ASN A 115 -17.36 3.68 -4.90
C ASN A 115 -18.27 3.34 -3.71
N ASN A 116 -19.20 2.40 -3.93
CA ASN A 116 -20.17 1.94 -2.93
C ASN A 116 -19.65 0.79 -2.08
N GLY A 117 -18.80 -0.07 -2.65
CA GLY A 117 -18.38 -1.31 -2.00
C GLY A 117 -17.25 -2.08 -2.68
N ALA A 118 -16.54 -1.45 -3.62
CA ALA A 118 -15.37 -2.04 -4.27
C ALA A 118 -14.07 -1.62 -3.58
N SER A 119 -12.99 -2.34 -3.88
CA SER A 119 -11.63 -1.86 -3.61
C SER A 119 -11.13 -0.97 -4.75
N VAL A 120 -10.49 0.15 -4.41
CA VAL A 120 -9.68 0.94 -5.34
C VAL A 120 -8.21 0.70 -4.97
N GLU A 121 -7.42 0.24 -5.93
CA GLU A 121 -6.04 -0.22 -5.70
C GLU A 121 -5.14 0.38 -6.79
N PRO A 122 -4.60 1.60 -6.59
CA PRO A 122 -3.78 2.26 -7.59
C PRO A 122 -2.54 1.43 -7.96
N GLY A 123 -2.13 1.51 -9.22
CA GLY A 123 -0.93 0.85 -9.73
C GLY A 123 -1.09 -0.63 -10.12
N ALA A 124 -0.03 -1.15 -10.75
CA ALA A 124 0.37 -2.55 -10.58
C ALA A 124 1.29 -2.71 -9.36
N SER A 125 1.22 -1.69 -8.48
CA SER A 125 1.78 -1.59 -7.15
C SER A 125 3.31 -1.51 -7.08
N PRO A 126 3.90 -0.36 -6.67
CA PRO A 126 3.26 0.94 -6.45
C PRO A 126 2.82 1.66 -7.76
N GLY A 127 1.92 2.63 -7.67
CA GLY A 127 1.54 3.49 -8.79
C GLY A 127 0.59 4.65 -8.46
N ILE A 128 0.31 5.49 -9.46
CA ILE A 128 -0.60 6.63 -9.34
C ILE A 128 -1.86 6.40 -10.17
N LEU A 129 -3.03 6.54 -9.53
CA LEU A 129 -4.32 6.61 -10.20
C LEU A 129 -4.77 8.07 -10.28
N GLU A 130 -5.03 8.56 -11.48
CA GLU A 130 -5.47 9.94 -11.74
C GLU A 130 -6.97 9.93 -12.12
N ILE A 131 -7.82 10.52 -11.28
CA ILE A 131 -9.23 10.77 -11.58
C ILE A 131 -9.35 12.21 -12.09
N VAL A 132 -9.51 12.36 -13.39
CA VAL A 132 -9.30 13.64 -14.08
C VAL A 132 -10.59 14.21 -14.70
N ALA A 133 -10.61 15.52 -14.87
CA ALA A 133 -11.68 16.20 -15.60
C ALA A 133 -11.63 15.88 -17.11
N ASN A 134 -12.75 16.02 -17.80
CA ASN A 134 -12.82 15.95 -19.26
C ASN A 134 -13.88 16.92 -19.79
N ALA A 135 -13.59 17.55 -20.93
CA ALA A 135 -14.50 18.50 -21.56
C ALA A 135 -15.66 17.81 -22.29
N THR A 136 -15.42 16.65 -22.90
CA THR A 136 -16.46 15.94 -23.68
C THR A 136 -16.29 14.41 -23.57
N PRO A 137 -17.23 13.71 -22.92
CA PRO A 137 -18.34 14.27 -22.15
C PRO A 137 -17.85 15.13 -20.97
N SER A 138 -18.69 16.08 -20.52
CA SER A 138 -18.34 16.98 -19.41
C SER A 138 -18.24 16.21 -18.10
N ILE A 139 -17.04 16.14 -17.55
CA ILE A 139 -16.67 15.38 -16.36
C ILE A 139 -15.85 16.29 -15.46
N ALA A 140 -16.24 16.37 -14.19
CA ALA A 140 -15.51 17.14 -13.18
C ALA A 140 -14.32 16.36 -12.59
N GLY A 141 -14.33 15.02 -12.69
CA GLY A 141 -13.31 14.18 -12.08
C GLY A 141 -13.55 13.99 -10.59
N ASN A 142 -14.81 13.90 -10.16
CA ASN A 142 -15.15 13.74 -8.75
C ASN A 142 -14.96 12.29 -8.28
N TYR A 143 -14.62 12.11 -7.00
CA TYR A 143 -14.52 10.80 -6.35
C TYR A 143 -15.37 10.77 -5.08
N THR A 144 -16.26 9.79 -4.95
CA THR A 144 -17.00 9.55 -3.72
C THR A 144 -16.71 8.15 -3.23
N GLN A 145 -16.14 8.03 -2.04
CA GLN A 145 -15.98 6.76 -1.34
C GLN A 145 -17.02 6.66 -0.23
N ASN A 146 -17.88 5.65 -0.31
CA ASN A 146 -18.91 5.39 0.68
C ASN A 146 -18.44 4.40 1.75
N ALA A 147 -19.20 4.27 2.83
CA ALA A 147 -18.82 3.50 4.02
C ALA A 147 -18.52 2.00 3.75
N GLY A 148 -19.07 1.41 2.68
CA GLY A 148 -18.82 0.01 2.31
C GLY A 148 -17.55 -0.21 1.49
N ALA A 149 -16.86 0.86 1.07
CA ALA A 149 -15.77 0.81 0.13
C ALA A 149 -14.39 0.94 0.79
N THR A 150 -13.37 0.41 0.10
CA THR A 150 -11.97 0.41 0.57
C THR A 150 -11.06 1.08 -0.46
N LEU A 151 -10.19 1.98 0.01
CA LEU A 151 -9.01 2.43 -0.73
C LEU A 151 -7.82 1.64 -0.20
N VAL A 152 -7.10 0.95 -1.09
CA VAL A 152 -5.92 0.17 -0.76
C VAL A 152 -4.68 0.90 -1.27
N ILE A 153 -3.69 1.06 -0.39
CA ILE A 153 -2.41 1.71 -0.68
C ILE A 153 -1.28 0.75 -0.33
N GLU A 154 -0.53 0.29 -1.32
CA GLU A 154 0.69 -0.47 -1.10
C GLU A 154 1.86 0.45 -0.78
N VAL A 155 2.69 0.08 0.19
CA VAL A 155 3.76 0.92 0.73
C VAL A 155 5.06 0.13 0.87
N GLY A 156 6.03 0.49 0.04
CA GLY A 156 7.42 0.04 0.08
C GLY A 156 8.42 1.16 0.43
N GLY A 157 7.96 2.39 0.64
CA GLY A 157 8.77 3.56 0.98
C GLY A 157 7.92 4.83 1.03
N LEU A 158 8.54 6.01 0.96
CA LEU A 158 7.88 7.30 1.19
C LEU A 158 7.60 8.11 -0.09
N THR A 159 8.15 7.68 -1.23
CA THR A 159 8.02 8.38 -2.51
C THR A 159 6.77 7.93 -3.27
N PRO A 160 5.80 8.83 -3.55
CA PRO A 160 4.56 8.45 -4.22
C PRO A 160 4.81 7.96 -5.65
N GLY A 161 4.02 6.98 -6.08
CA GLY A 161 4.06 6.37 -7.41
C GLY A 161 5.17 5.36 -7.62
N SER A 162 6.34 5.53 -6.98
CA SER A 162 7.46 4.58 -7.10
C SER A 162 7.65 3.70 -5.87
N GLU A 163 7.33 4.22 -4.68
CA GLU A 163 7.51 3.50 -3.42
C GLU A 163 6.19 3.31 -2.67
N HIS A 164 5.17 4.15 -2.88
CA HIS A 164 3.82 3.89 -2.38
C HIS A 164 2.74 4.36 -3.37
N ASP A 165 1.54 3.81 -3.24
CA ASP A 165 0.42 4.19 -4.09
C ASP A 165 -0.14 5.58 -3.77
N GLN A 166 -0.67 6.24 -4.80
CA GLN A 166 -1.33 7.52 -4.63
C GLN A 166 -2.56 7.65 -5.53
N VAL A 167 -3.58 8.35 -5.03
CA VAL A 167 -4.73 8.79 -5.84
C VAL A 167 -4.71 10.31 -5.99
N LEU A 168 -4.74 10.79 -7.24
CA LEU A 168 -4.84 12.21 -7.57
C LEU A 168 -6.22 12.46 -8.16
N ILE A 169 -6.95 13.44 -7.63
CA ILE A 169 -8.33 13.74 -7.99
C ILE A 169 -8.43 15.21 -8.39
N ASP A 170 -8.75 15.50 -9.64
CA ASP A 170 -8.91 16.89 -10.10
C ASP A 170 -10.13 17.57 -9.47
N GLY A 171 -11.20 16.80 -9.29
CA GLY A 171 -12.49 17.28 -8.79
C GLY A 171 -12.61 17.25 -7.27
N ALA A 172 -13.86 17.19 -6.81
CA ALA A 172 -14.17 17.03 -5.39
C ALA A 172 -14.04 15.56 -4.97
N ALA A 173 -13.44 15.33 -3.80
CA ALA A 173 -13.40 14.03 -3.15
C ALA A 173 -14.22 14.06 -1.85
N THR A 174 -15.11 13.08 -1.68
CA THR A 174 -15.84 12.83 -0.42
C THR A 174 -15.47 11.45 0.10
N LEU A 175 -14.97 11.40 1.34
CA LEU A 175 -14.39 10.18 1.92
C LEU A 175 -15.23 9.66 3.09
N ALA A 176 -15.36 8.33 3.12
CA ALA A 176 -15.87 7.47 4.17
C ALA A 176 -15.26 6.07 3.99
N GLY A 177 -15.65 5.09 4.81
CA GLY A 177 -15.23 3.70 4.67
C GLY A 177 -13.78 3.48 5.08
N THR A 178 -13.11 2.52 4.44
CA THR A 178 -11.80 2.04 4.91
C THR A 178 -10.65 2.54 4.04
N LEU A 179 -9.55 2.94 4.70
CA LEU A 179 -8.22 3.06 4.10
C LEU A 179 -7.36 1.90 4.58
N GLU A 180 -6.98 1.01 3.66
CA GLU A 180 -6.08 -0.10 3.94
C GLU A 180 -4.67 0.20 3.42
N PHE A 181 -3.66 -0.04 4.25
CA PHE A 181 -2.27 -0.06 3.83
C PHE A 181 -1.76 -1.49 3.77
N ARG A 182 -1.08 -1.84 2.67
CA ARG A 182 -0.44 -3.14 2.50
C ARG A 182 1.07 -2.96 2.42
N GLN A 183 1.79 -3.61 3.33
CA GLN A 183 3.24 -3.56 3.35
C GLN A 183 3.82 -4.20 2.09
N LEU A 184 4.77 -3.51 1.46
CA LEU A 184 5.53 -4.01 0.32
C LEU A 184 7.01 -4.10 0.69
N ASN A 185 7.69 -5.16 0.24
CA ASN A 185 9.14 -5.36 0.40
C ASN A 185 9.66 -5.27 1.85
N GLY A 186 8.80 -5.51 2.85
CA GLY A 186 9.18 -5.43 4.26
C GLY A 186 9.46 -4.02 4.77
N PHE A 187 8.90 -2.99 4.12
CA PHE A 187 9.08 -1.60 4.55
C PHE A 187 8.52 -1.36 5.96
N GLU A 188 9.38 -0.94 6.88
CA GLU A 188 9.02 -0.56 8.24
C GLU A 188 9.19 0.95 8.41
N PRO A 189 8.10 1.74 8.45
CA PRO A 189 8.19 3.18 8.60
C PRO A 189 8.73 3.54 9.99
N SER A 190 9.53 4.61 10.05
CA SER A 190 9.96 5.21 11.30
C SER A 190 8.83 6.04 11.93
N GLN A 191 8.90 6.22 13.24
CA GLN A 191 7.95 7.11 13.93
C GLN A 191 8.05 8.53 13.35
N GLY A 192 6.91 9.07 12.94
CA GLY A 192 6.80 10.41 12.36
C GLY A 192 6.92 10.43 10.84
N ASP A 193 7.26 9.32 10.19
CA ASP A 193 7.22 9.22 8.73
C ASP A 193 5.80 9.47 8.24
N ALA A 194 5.67 10.23 7.16
CA ALA A 194 4.39 10.65 6.63
C ALA A 194 4.27 10.39 5.12
N LEU A 195 3.09 9.92 4.71
CA LEU A 195 2.72 9.67 3.31
C LEU A 195 1.54 10.56 2.94
N THR A 196 1.61 11.19 1.76
CA THR A 196 0.41 11.75 1.13
C THR A 196 -0.18 10.70 0.20
N VAL A 197 -1.36 10.18 0.54
CA VAL A 197 -1.98 9.05 -0.18
C VAL A 197 -3.07 9.50 -1.15
N LEU A 198 -3.66 10.66 -0.91
CA LEU A 198 -4.72 11.22 -1.73
C LEU A 198 -4.61 12.74 -1.76
N THR A 199 -4.77 13.34 -2.93
CA THR A 199 -4.97 14.79 -3.10
C THR A 199 -6.19 15.05 -3.96
N ALA A 200 -6.97 16.09 -3.63
CA ALA A 200 -8.17 16.45 -4.36
C ALA A 200 -8.26 17.95 -4.67
N GLY A 201 -9.08 18.33 -5.65
CA GLY A 201 -9.44 19.73 -5.90
C GLY A 201 -10.21 20.36 -4.73
N THR A 202 -11.09 19.58 -4.10
CA THR A 202 -11.65 19.85 -2.76
C THR A 202 -11.83 18.54 -2.01
N LEU A 203 -11.71 18.56 -0.68
CA LEU A 203 -11.84 17.36 0.14
C LEU A 203 -12.88 17.56 1.24
N ALA A 204 -13.77 16.58 1.39
CA ALA A 204 -14.74 16.50 2.47
C ALA A 204 -14.78 15.09 3.07
N GLY A 205 -15.13 15.01 4.36
CA GLY A 205 -15.13 13.74 5.09
C GLY A 205 -13.73 13.23 5.44
N ALA A 206 -13.66 12.00 5.94
CA ALA A 206 -12.45 11.27 6.28
C ALA A 206 -12.75 9.76 6.18
N PHE A 207 -11.72 8.93 6.11
CA PHE A 207 -11.92 7.49 6.24
C PHE A 207 -12.41 7.17 7.66
N ASP A 208 -13.37 6.26 7.75
CA ASP A 208 -13.95 5.80 9.02
C ASP A 208 -12.99 4.85 9.75
N ASP A 209 -12.27 4.03 8.98
CA ASP A 209 -11.33 3.02 9.50
C ASP A 209 -10.00 3.04 8.76
N VAL A 210 -8.92 2.71 9.48
CA VAL A 210 -7.57 2.51 8.93
C VAL A 210 -7.09 1.11 9.27
N VAL A 211 -6.71 0.35 8.26
CA VAL A 211 -6.24 -1.04 8.41
C VAL A 211 -4.79 -1.15 7.93
N LEU A 212 -3.95 -1.82 8.72
CA LEU A 212 -2.56 -2.11 8.36
C LEU A 212 -2.39 -3.62 8.14
N THR A 213 -2.12 -4.01 6.90
CA THR A 213 -1.92 -5.40 6.50
C THR A 213 -0.44 -5.64 6.20
N GLY A 214 0.16 -6.61 6.89
CA GLY A 214 1.57 -7.01 6.69
C GLY A 214 2.59 -6.23 7.52
N PHE A 215 2.21 -5.08 8.11
CA PHE A 215 3.08 -4.35 9.02
C PHE A 215 3.23 -5.04 10.38
N PRO A 216 4.35 -4.82 11.11
CA PRO A 216 4.46 -5.23 12.51
C PRO A 216 3.35 -4.62 13.38
N THR A 217 2.88 -5.34 14.39
CA THR A 217 1.83 -4.87 15.31
C THR A 217 2.22 -3.66 16.15
N SER A 218 3.52 -3.35 16.19
CA SER A 218 4.06 -2.13 16.80
C SER A 218 3.89 -0.91 15.92
N ILE A 219 3.52 -1.03 14.64
CA ILE A 219 3.25 0.11 13.76
C ILE A 219 1.77 0.45 13.85
N THR A 220 1.50 1.74 13.96
CA THR A 220 0.17 2.35 13.88
C THR A 220 0.21 3.47 12.84
N ALA A 221 -0.95 3.81 12.28
CA ALA A 221 -1.08 4.87 11.30
C ALA A 221 -2.20 5.81 11.73
N VAL A 222 -1.92 7.10 11.70
CA VAL A 222 -2.90 8.14 12.00
C VAL A 222 -3.13 8.94 10.72
N THR A 223 -4.37 8.92 10.24
CA THR A 223 -4.79 9.74 9.10
C THR A 223 -5.15 11.15 9.55
N SER A 224 -4.73 12.14 8.77
CA SER A 224 -5.10 13.54 8.95
C SER A 224 -5.44 14.17 7.59
N VAL A 225 -6.43 15.05 7.59
CA VAL A 225 -6.72 15.90 6.42
C VAL A 225 -5.94 17.21 6.57
N GLN A 226 -5.07 17.50 5.60
CA GLN A 226 -4.26 18.71 5.55
C GLN A 226 -4.57 19.46 4.26
N GLY A 227 -5.38 20.52 4.35
CA GLY A 227 -5.94 21.18 3.17
C GLY A 227 -6.83 20.21 2.40
N ASN A 228 -6.47 19.94 1.14
CA ASN A 228 -7.20 18.99 0.28
C ASN A 228 -6.46 17.66 0.10
N SER A 229 -5.57 17.33 1.03
CA SER A 229 -4.76 16.11 1.00
C SER A 229 -5.04 15.23 2.21
N VAL A 230 -5.03 13.92 2.01
CA VAL A 230 -4.97 12.94 3.10
C VAL A 230 -3.52 12.58 3.35
N VAL A 231 -3.05 12.94 4.54
CA VAL A 231 -1.69 12.65 5.01
C VAL A 231 -1.77 11.63 6.13
N VAL A 232 -1.00 10.55 6.02
CA VAL A 232 -0.92 9.51 7.02
C VAL A 232 0.43 9.55 7.67
N THR A 233 0.45 9.62 9.01
CA THR A 233 1.67 9.60 9.80
C THR A 233 1.77 8.29 10.55
N PHE A 234 2.90 7.61 10.42
CA PHE A 234 3.18 6.38 11.15
C PHE A 234 3.69 6.66 12.55
N ALA A 235 3.31 5.81 13.49
CA ALA A 235 3.76 5.86 14.87
C ALA A 235 4.02 4.46 15.40
N ASN A 236 4.90 4.35 16.40
CA ASN A 236 5.24 3.09 17.01
C ASN A 236 4.55 2.93 18.37
N THR A 237 3.75 1.89 18.54
CA THR A 237 3.20 1.45 19.83
C THR A 237 4.30 0.76 20.64
N GLY A 238 5.23 1.55 21.16
CA GLY A 238 6.17 1.12 22.20
C GLY A 238 7.63 0.97 21.76
N GLY A 239 8.32 2.10 21.63
CA GLY A 239 9.33 2.39 22.64
C GLY A 239 8.71 3.44 23.53
N GLY A 240 8.25 3.07 24.74
CA GLY A 240 7.99 4.10 25.74
C GLY A 240 9.28 4.89 25.86
N GLN A 241 9.31 6.12 25.35
CA GLN A 241 10.29 7.06 25.84
C GLN A 241 9.99 7.12 27.34
N ASN A 242 10.87 6.51 28.12
CA ASN A 242 11.17 7.06 29.41
C ASN A 242 11.62 8.49 29.12
N SER A 243 10.68 9.42 29.01
CA SER A 243 10.92 10.84 29.14
C SER A 243 11.24 11.16 30.60
N ASN A 244 12.23 10.45 31.15
CA ASN A 244 13.12 11.03 32.13
C ASN A 244 14.11 11.88 31.32
N THR A 245 13.67 13.06 30.94
CA THR A 245 14.57 14.13 30.49
C THR A 245 15.29 14.79 31.68
N ASN A 246 15.70 14.01 32.67
CA ASN A 246 16.78 14.43 33.55
C ASN A 246 18.11 13.88 33.00
N SER A 247 18.52 14.41 31.85
CA SER A 247 19.93 14.45 31.49
C SER A 247 20.61 15.51 32.37
N ASN A 248 20.67 15.28 33.68
CA ASN A 248 21.76 15.80 34.47
C ASN A 248 22.77 14.66 34.64
N ALA A 249 23.81 14.70 33.83
CA ALA A 249 24.96 13.83 33.95
C ALA A 249 25.70 14.16 35.26
N ASN A 250 25.19 13.63 36.38
CA ASN A 250 25.95 13.41 37.61
C ASN A 250 25.19 12.44 38.53
N ASP A 251 24.98 11.20 38.10
CA ASP A 251 24.59 10.13 39.03
C ASP A 251 25.87 9.55 39.65
N ASN A 252 26.48 10.36 40.52
CA ASN A 252 27.38 9.86 41.55
C ASN A 252 26.50 9.62 42.78
N SER A 253 25.90 8.44 42.89
CA SER A 253 25.07 8.07 44.04
C SER A 253 25.95 7.88 45.28
N VAL A 254 26.30 8.98 45.92
CA VAL A 254 26.56 9.05 47.36
C VAL A 254 25.88 10.33 47.81
N ASP A 255 24.73 10.22 48.47
CA ASP A 255 24.64 10.58 49.88
C ASP A 255 23.21 10.44 50.43
N ASN A 256 23.17 9.92 51.65
CA ASN A 256 22.20 10.18 52.71
C ASN A 256 20.71 9.96 52.47
N THR A 257 20.27 8.77 52.84
CA THR A 257 18.95 8.58 53.44
C THR A 257 18.93 9.18 54.85
N ASN A 258 18.46 10.43 54.99
CA ASN A 258 17.86 10.89 56.24
C ASN A 258 16.99 12.15 55.98
N ASP A 259 15.66 11.98 55.87
CA ASP A 259 14.76 12.61 56.84
C ASP A 259 13.31 12.08 56.73
N ASN A 260 12.78 11.78 57.92
CA ASN A 260 11.39 11.81 58.34
C ASN A 260 10.37 10.84 57.73
N THR A 261 10.22 9.69 58.39
CA THR A 261 8.91 9.18 58.86
C THR A 261 9.10 7.90 59.70
N ALA A 262 9.26 8.05 61.01
CA ALA A 262 8.74 7.08 62.00
C ALA A 262 9.01 7.61 63.41
N ASN A 263 7.94 8.14 63.99
CA ASN A 263 7.80 8.42 65.40
C ASN A 263 7.78 7.09 66.17
N ASN A 264 8.46 7.08 67.32
CA ASN A 264 8.27 6.17 68.44
C ASN A 264 8.73 4.70 68.26
N ASP A 265 9.92 4.39 68.78
CA ASP A 265 10.00 3.50 69.95
C ASP A 265 11.35 3.61 70.66
N ASN A 266 11.23 4.00 71.92
CA ASN A 266 12.20 3.88 73.00
C ASN A 266 12.62 2.41 73.18
N VAL A 267 13.92 2.15 73.40
CA VAL A 267 14.46 1.30 74.49
C VAL A 267 15.89 0.77 74.18
N ASN A 268 16.77 1.11 75.11
CA ASN A 268 17.99 0.47 75.58
C ASN A 268 19.31 0.49 74.78
N SER A 269 20.28 1.15 75.43
CA SER A 269 21.68 0.82 75.45
C SER A 269 21.94 -0.67 75.67
N ASP A 270 22.90 -1.25 74.93
CA ASP A 270 24.00 -1.93 75.63
C ASP A 270 25.30 -1.96 74.83
N ASN A 271 26.36 -1.91 75.59
CA ASN A 271 27.76 -1.73 75.23
C ASN A 271 28.49 -3.06 75.49
N SER A 272 29.23 -3.60 74.53
CA SER A 272 30.52 -4.27 74.82
C SER A 272 31.28 -4.74 73.59
N ASN A 273 32.57 -4.40 73.57
CA ASN A 273 33.68 -5.04 72.87
C ASN A 273 33.70 -6.57 72.92
N ASP A 274 34.19 -7.20 71.85
CA ASP A 274 35.30 -8.18 71.80
C ASP A 274 35.34 -8.78 70.35
N ASN A 275 36.40 -9.29 69.72
CA ASN A 275 37.81 -9.51 70.04
C ASN A 275 38.53 -9.94 68.73
N THR A 276 39.79 -9.52 68.58
CA THR A 276 40.93 -10.19 67.89
C THR A 276 40.75 -11.00 66.59
N GLY A 277 41.32 -10.45 65.50
CA GLY A 277 42.58 -10.90 64.87
C GLY A 277 42.78 -12.35 64.42
N ALA A 278 42.90 -12.56 63.10
CA ALA A 278 43.74 -13.60 62.50
C ALA A 278 44.20 -13.21 61.07
N PRO A 279 45.50 -13.30 60.72
CA PRO A 279 46.02 -13.12 59.36
C PRO A 279 46.39 -14.47 58.71
N GLN A 280 46.20 -14.62 57.39
CA GLN A 280 46.80 -15.72 56.61
C GLN A 280 47.38 -15.17 55.30
N MET A 281 48.69 -15.39 55.12
CA MET A 281 49.47 -15.10 53.91
C MET A 281 49.41 -16.26 52.90
N THR A 282 49.77 -15.91 51.65
CA THR A 282 49.88 -16.61 50.34
C THR A 282 50.92 -17.76 50.31
N PRO A 283 51.45 -18.29 49.17
CA PRO A 283 51.14 -18.22 47.71
C PRO A 283 51.21 -19.60 46.97
N ASP A 284 50.87 -19.67 45.67
CA ASP A 284 51.67 -20.48 44.72
C ASP A 284 51.41 -20.12 43.25
N SER A 285 52.51 -19.97 42.53
CA SER A 285 52.68 -19.68 41.11
C SER A 285 52.82 -20.97 40.30
N MET A 286 52.32 -21.03 39.06
CA MET A 286 53.13 -21.57 37.96
C MET A 286 52.63 -21.15 36.58
N THR A 287 53.59 -20.67 35.81
CA THR A 287 53.56 -20.27 34.40
C THR A 287 53.92 -21.47 33.51
N ASP A 288 53.46 -21.40 32.25
CA ASP A 288 54.12 -21.89 31.02
C ASP A 288 53.71 -23.26 30.40
N CYS A 289 53.90 -23.30 29.08
CA CYS A 289 53.65 -24.30 28.03
C CYS A 289 52.32 -24.05 27.27
N GLY A 290 52.28 -23.79 25.97
CA GLY A 290 53.24 -24.05 24.90
C GLY A 290 52.48 -24.69 23.73
N SER A 291 52.57 -24.09 22.54
CA SER A 291 51.91 -24.48 21.30
C SER A 291 52.29 -25.88 20.77
N GLY A 292 51.32 -26.65 20.25
CA GLY A 292 51.55 -27.61 19.15
C GLY A 292 50.95 -29.02 19.26
N ALA A 293 49.95 -29.27 18.40
CA ALA A 293 49.59 -30.54 17.73
C ALA A 293 49.00 -31.73 18.54
N CYS A 294 47.78 -32.13 18.12
CA CYS A 294 47.11 -33.45 18.05
C CYS A 294 45.61 -33.22 18.33
N GLY A 295 44.59 -33.56 17.53
CA GLY A 295 44.43 -34.24 16.26
C GLY A 295 42.94 -34.60 16.12
N ALA A 296 42.46 -34.59 14.86
CA ALA A 296 41.27 -35.29 14.33
C ALA A 296 39.84 -34.97 14.86
N GLY A 297 39.00 -34.42 13.97
CA GLY A 297 37.54 -34.41 14.10
C GLY A 297 36.83 -33.53 13.07
N ALA A 298 36.61 -34.05 11.86
CA ALA A 298 35.64 -33.55 10.86
C ALA A 298 34.73 -34.73 10.47
N PRO A 299 33.56 -34.60 9.79
CA PRO A 299 33.09 -33.53 8.87
C PRO A 299 31.60 -33.14 9.14
N MET A 300 30.83 -32.31 8.41
CA MET A 300 30.66 -32.09 6.97
C MET A 300 30.02 -30.72 6.71
N LEU A 301 30.46 -30.04 5.66
CA LEU A 301 29.75 -28.94 4.99
C LEU A 301 29.57 -29.35 3.51
N THR A 302 28.32 -29.40 3.06
CA THR A 302 27.94 -29.73 1.68
C THR A 302 27.98 -28.47 0.81
N LEU A 303 28.83 -28.46 -0.21
CA LEU A 303 28.87 -27.46 -1.27
C LEU A 303 28.42 -28.14 -2.59
N SER A 304 27.22 -27.81 -3.06
CA SER A 304 26.71 -28.28 -4.35
C SER A 304 27.24 -27.41 -5.49
N MET A 305 27.89 -28.06 -6.43
CA MET A 305 28.43 -27.51 -7.68
C MET A 305 27.37 -27.67 -8.79
N ILE A 306 26.99 -26.57 -9.47
CA ILE A 306 26.30 -26.63 -10.76
C ILE A 306 27.23 -26.05 -11.83
N VAL A 307 27.48 -26.87 -12.84
CA VAL A 307 28.30 -26.62 -14.04
C VAL A 307 27.42 -26.01 -15.13
N PHE A 308 27.90 -24.99 -15.84
CA PHE A 308 27.48 -24.73 -17.22
C PHE A 308 28.69 -24.47 -18.12
N LEU A 309 28.89 -25.40 -19.07
CA LEU A 309 29.83 -25.34 -20.17
C LEU A 309 29.16 -24.60 -21.34
N GLY A 310 29.88 -23.64 -21.94
CA GLY A 310 29.30 -22.65 -22.86
C GLY A 310 29.21 -23.04 -24.34
N ALA A 311 28.78 -22.07 -25.15
CA ALA A 311 29.14 -21.99 -26.57
C ALA A 311 28.91 -20.56 -27.11
N ARG A 312 30.01 -19.90 -27.50
CA ARG A 312 30.03 -18.69 -28.35
C ARG A 312 29.58 -19.07 -29.77
N ARG A 313 28.75 -18.25 -30.43
CA ARG A 313 28.66 -18.22 -31.90
C ARG A 313 28.94 -16.81 -32.43
N ARG A 314 29.98 -16.74 -33.26
CA ARG A 314 30.33 -15.63 -34.16
C ARG A 314 29.28 -15.52 -35.28
N ARG A 315 28.96 -14.30 -35.70
CA ARG A 315 28.32 -14.01 -37.00
C ARG A 315 29.37 -13.30 -37.89
N ILE A 316 29.58 -13.84 -39.09
CA ILE A 316 30.21 -13.16 -40.24
C ILE A 316 29.25 -13.30 -41.44
N HIS A 317 29.26 -12.24 -42.24
CA HIS A 317 28.45 -11.75 -43.36
C HIS A 317 27.76 -12.70 -44.36
N ARG A 318 26.63 -12.21 -44.88
CA ARG A 318 26.53 -11.63 -46.23
C ARG A 318 25.60 -10.42 -46.21
#